data_AF-A0A7C8L585-F1
#
_entry.id   AF-A0A7C8L585-F1
#
_cell.length_a   1.000
_cell.length_b   1.000
_cell.length_c   1.000
_cell.angle_alpha   90.00
_cell.angle_beta   90.00
_cell.angle_gamma   90.00
#
_symmetry.space_group_name_H-M   'P 1'
#
loop_
_entity.id
_entity.type
_entity.pdbx_description
1 polymer ?
#
loop_
_entity_poly.entity_id
_entity_poly.type
_entity_poly.pdbx_seq_one_letter_code
_entity_poly.pdbx_strand_id
1 'polypeptide(L)'
;MSYSQIVSDQIAVSKLLINQYHKLGMNEQQLVILLHIYISKINGVHFPTPEEISENMTITTEECSRHLRNLIQLGYLQIEEDETSGKLKEMYSLESLWEKIYKEPEKIENKEEAQIGEMFRRFEQEFGRPLSPFEIERINSWIDEEKYSIELIYAALREAVLMSKLNFNYIDRILIDWVKKGVRSLAQAKETSKSFHEHKNTESKPSQNKPNRKKLYYNWLDE
;
A
#
# COMPACT_ATOMS: atom_id res chain seq x y z
N MET A 1 -7.12 0.79 46.14
CA MET A 1 -6.67 2.02 45.45
C MET A 1 -7.69 3.13 45.67
N SER A 2 -7.23 4.33 46.00
CA SER A 2 -8.06 5.56 45.94
C SER A 2 -8.31 5.94 44.48
N TYR A 3 -9.44 6.59 44.19
CA TYR A 3 -9.72 7.17 42.87
C TYR A 3 -8.57 8.06 42.37
N SER A 4 -7.98 8.86 43.28
CA SER A 4 -6.85 9.73 42.97
C SER A 4 -5.60 8.95 42.52
N GLN A 5 -5.38 7.74 43.06
CA GLN A 5 -4.25 6.90 42.70
C GLN A 5 -4.42 6.30 41.30
N ILE A 6 -5.64 5.91 40.93
CA ILE A 6 -5.94 5.37 39.59
C ILE A 6 -5.72 6.44 38.51
N VAL A 7 -6.13 7.68 38.78
CA VAL A 7 -5.95 8.79 37.83
C VAL A 7 -4.46 9.13 37.65
N SER A 8 -3.64 8.95 38.69
CA SER A 8 -2.18 9.15 38.59
C SER A 8 -1.43 7.94 38.01
N ASP A 9 -2.01 6.75 38.10
CA ASP A 9 -1.42 5.50 37.62
C ASP A 9 -1.77 5.27 36.14
N GLN A 10 -1.08 6.01 35.28
CA GLN A 10 -1.30 6.04 33.83
C GLN A 10 -0.01 5.68 33.09
N ILE A 11 -0.16 5.06 31.91
CA ILE A 11 0.95 4.74 31.03
C ILE A 11 0.97 5.66 29.82
N ALA A 12 2.16 6.10 29.40
CA ALA A 12 2.33 6.85 28.17
C ALA A 12 2.66 5.89 27.02
N VAL A 13 1.80 5.86 25.99
CA VAL A 13 1.97 4.98 24.82
C VAL A 13 1.90 5.79 23.53
N SER A 14 2.70 5.40 22.53
CA SER A 14 2.67 6.02 21.21
C SER A 14 1.30 5.87 20.55
N LYS A 15 0.71 7.00 20.13
CA LYS A 15 -0.55 7.01 19.35
C LYS A 15 -0.41 6.25 18.02
N LEU A 16 0.77 6.32 17.41
CA LEU A 16 1.05 5.61 16.15
C LEU A 16 0.97 4.09 16.35
N LEU A 17 1.55 3.57 17.44
CA LEU A 17 1.45 2.15 17.77
C LEU A 17 -0.01 1.72 17.91
N ILE A 18 -0.80 2.44 18.71
CA ILE A 18 -2.21 2.13 18.95
C ILE A 18 -3.05 2.19 17.66
N ASN A 19 -2.76 3.15 16.78
CA ASN A 19 -3.55 3.33 15.56
C ASN A 19 -3.11 2.42 14.40
N GLN A 20 -1.87 1.89 14.41
CA GLN A 20 -1.27 1.22 13.26
C GLN A 20 -0.75 -0.19 13.54
N TYR A 21 -0.88 -0.75 14.75
CA TYR A 21 -0.43 -2.12 15.05
C TYR A 21 -0.96 -3.18 14.07
N HIS A 22 -2.22 -3.05 13.61
CA HIS A 22 -2.80 -3.95 12.61
C HIS A 22 -2.10 -3.88 11.25
N LYS A 23 -1.57 -2.70 10.86
CA LYS A 23 -0.79 -2.52 9.61
C LYS A 23 0.58 -3.17 9.71
N LEU A 24 1.13 -3.23 10.92
CA LEU A 24 2.34 -3.97 11.28
C LEU A 24 2.08 -5.50 11.33
N GLY A 25 0.88 -5.98 11.00
CA GLY A 25 0.52 -7.40 11.07
C GLY A 25 0.42 -7.93 12.50
N MET A 26 0.30 -7.03 13.47
CA MET A 26 0.13 -7.36 14.89
C MET A 26 -1.35 -7.42 15.23
N ASN A 27 -1.72 -8.30 16.16
CA ASN A 27 -3.08 -8.35 16.70
C ASN A 27 -3.17 -7.73 18.11
N GLU A 28 -4.38 -7.67 18.66
CA GLU A 28 -4.66 -7.04 19.95
C GLU A 28 -3.92 -7.75 21.09
N GLN A 29 -3.83 -9.09 21.05
CA GLN A 29 -3.16 -9.88 22.08
C GLN A 29 -1.66 -9.56 22.11
N GLN A 30 -1.03 -9.48 20.95
CA GLN A 30 0.38 -9.12 20.80
C GLN A 30 0.64 -7.67 21.25
N LEU A 31 -0.25 -6.74 20.91
CA LEU A 31 -0.16 -5.36 21.38
C LEU A 31 -0.20 -5.30 22.91
N VAL A 32 -1.17 -5.99 23.54
CA VAL A 32 -1.33 -6.00 25.00
C VAL A 32 -0.11 -6.64 25.68
N ILE A 33 0.49 -7.69 25.11
CA ILE A 33 1.75 -8.26 25.60
C ILE A 33 2.87 -7.20 25.62
N LEU A 34 3.03 -6.43 24.53
CA LEU A 34 4.05 -5.38 24.48
C LEU A 34 3.79 -4.27 25.50
N LEU A 35 2.51 -3.93 25.76
CA LEU A 35 2.16 -2.99 26.82
C LEU A 35 2.52 -3.52 28.21
N HIS A 36 2.27 -4.80 28.49
CA HIS A 36 2.69 -5.43 29.75
C HIS A 36 4.21 -5.45 29.90
N ILE A 37 4.96 -5.76 28.83
CA ILE A 37 6.43 -5.67 28.86
C ILE A 37 6.90 -4.24 29.15
N TYR A 38 6.27 -3.25 28.53
CA TYR A 38 6.58 -1.84 28.76
C TYR A 38 6.31 -1.41 30.21
N ILE A 39 5.18 -1.83 30.78
CA ILE A 39 4.82 -1.59 32.18
C ILE A 39 5.83 -2.27 33.11
N SER A 40 6.14 -3.54 32.88
CA SER A 40 7.12 -4.30 33.68
C SER A 40 8.48 -3.61 33.67
N LYS A 41 8.91 -3.08 32.52
CA LYS A 41 10.16 -2.31 32.39
C LYS A 41 10.15 -1.03 33.24
N ILE A 42 9.04 -0.28 33.25
CA ILE A 42 8.89 0.91 34.12
C ILE A 42 8.98 0.50 35.60
N ASN A 43 8.43 -0.66 35.96
CA ASN A 43 8.44 -1.21 37.30
C ASN A 43 9.78 -1.89 37.68
N GLY A 44 10.80 -1.84 36.83
CA GLY A 44 12.13 -2.42 37.08
C GLY A 44 12.26 -3.92 36.79
N VAL A 45 11.20 -4.55 36.26
CA VAL A 45 11.21 -5.94 35.79
C VAL A 45 11.52 -5.94 34.30
N HIS A 46 12.78 -6.22 33.97
CA HIS A 46 13.29 -6.13 32.60
C HIS A 46 13.02 -7.37 31.74
N PHE A 47 12.67 -8.50 32.35
CA PHE A 47 12.41 -9.77 31.66
C PHE A 47 11.25 -10.54 32.32
N PRO A 48 10.01 -10.02 32.20
CA PRO A 48 8.84 -10.68 32.75
C PRO A 48 8.60 -12.04 32.08
N THR A 49 8.25 -13.06 32.85
CA THR A 49 7.98 -14.40 32.29
C THR A 49 6.61 -14.44 31.58
N PRO A 50 6.38 -15.41 30.67
CA PRO A 50 5.07 -15.59 30.06
C PRO A 50 3.95 -15.79 31.08
N GLU A 51 4.23 -16.44 32.21
CA GLU A 51 3.30 -16.60 33.32
C GLU A 51 2.89 -15.23 33.88
N GLU A 52 3.87 -14.41 34.28
CA GLU A 52 3.67 -13.07 34.85
C GLU A 52 2.88 -12.14 33.91
N ILE A 53 3.12 -12.23 32.60
CA ILE A 53 2.37 -11.46 31.60
C ILE A 53 0.93 -11.99 31.50
N SER A 54 0.77 -13.31 31.38
CA SER A 54 -0.54 -13.94 31.15
C SER A 54 -1.51 -13.81 32.32
N GLU A 55 -1.02 -13.62 33.56
CA GLU A 55 -1.86 -13.40 34.76
C GLU A 55 -2.84 -12.23 34.60
N ASN A 56 -2.46 -11.22 33.82
CA ASN A 56 -3.28 -10.02 33.57
C ASN A 56 -4.00 -10.04 32.22
N MET A 57 -4.02 -11.19 31.55
CA MET A 57 -4.62 -11.37 30.22
C MET A 57 -5.63 -12.51 30.21
N THR A 58 -6.45 -12.57 29.15
CA THR A 58 -7.43 -13.65 28.95
C THR A 58 -6.87 -14.85 28.18
N ILE A 59 -5.55 -14.90 27.96
CA ILE A 59 -4.87 -15.94 27.20
C ILE A 59 -4.12 -16.89 28.14
N THR A 60 -3.87 -18.10 27.68
CA THR A 60 -3.05 -19.06 28.42
C THR A 60 -1.56 -18.69 28.37
N THR A 61 -0.79 -19.20 29.33
CA THR A 61 0.68 -19.06 29.33
C THR A 61 1.32 -19.63 28.06
N GLU A 62 0.78 -20.71 27.51
CA GLU A 62 1.25 -21.32 26.26
C GLU A 62 0.99 -20.39 25.06
N GLU A 63 -0.20 -19.80 24.99
CA GLU A 63 -0.52 -18.79 23.97
C GLU A 63 0.35 -17.55 24.10
N CYS A 64 0.57 -17.06 25.33
CA CYS A 64 1.47 -15.94 25.61
C CYS A 64 2.89 -16.24 25.11
N SER A 65 3.42 -17.42 25.45
CA SER A 65 4.73 -17.89 24.98
C SER A 65 4.82 -17.99 23.45
N ARG A 66 3.74 -18.40 22.79
CA ARG A 66 3.65 -18.41 21.32
C ARG A 66 3.65 -16.99 20.75
N HIS A 67 2.89 -16.07 21.34
CA HIS A 67 2.87 -14.67 20.91
C HIS A 67 4.21 -13.96 21.10
N LEU A 68 4.91 -14.19 22.22
CA LEU A 68 6.26 -13.69 22.48
C LEU A 68 7.25 -14.19 21.42
N ARG A 69 7.27 -15.49 21.14
CA ARG A 69 8.11 -16.05 20.06
C ARG A 69 7.80 -15.42 18.70
N ASN A 70 6.53 -15.24 18.37
CA ASN A 70 6.13 -14.59 17.13
C ASN A 70 6.59 -13.13 17.08
N LEU A 71 6.48 -12.38 18.17
CA LEU A 71 6.97 -10.99 18.26
C LEU A 71 8.47 -10.90 18.06
N ILE A 72 9.24 -11.87 18.57
CA ILE A 72 10.69 -11.96 18.37
C ILE A 72 11.03 -12.29 16.91
N GLN A 73 10.36 -13.30 16.33
CA GLN A 73 10.57 -13.70 14.93
C GLN A 73 10.20 -12.59 13.94
N LEU A 74 9.13 -11.85 14.24
CA LEU A 74 8.74 -10.69 13.47
C LEU A 74 9.67 -9.50 13.70
N GLY A 75 10.59 -9.55 14.67
CA GLY A 75 11.52 -8.47 14.98
C GLY A 75 10.87 -7.24 15.62
N TYR A 76 9.77 -7.43 16.34
CA TYR A 76 9.16 -6.40 17.20
C TYR A 76 9.69 -6.44 18.64
N LEU A 77 10.30 -7.57 19.03
CA LEU A 77 10.87 -7.75 20.35
C LEU A 77 12.25 -8.38 20.20
N GLN A 78 13.24 -7.89 20.95
CA GLN A 78 14.57 -8.50 21.02
C GLN A 78 14.89 -8.88 22.45
N ILE A 79 15.67 -9.95 22.62
CA ILE A 79 16.26 -10.33 23.90
C ILE A 79 17.69 -9.82 23.86
N GLU A 80 18.02 -8.92 24.77
CA GLU A 80 19.36 -8.37 24.97
C GLU A 80 19.94 -8.93 26.28
N GLU A 81 21.26 -9.05 26.34
CA GLU A 81 21.98 -9.49 27.53
C GLU A 81 22.73 -8.29 28.13
N ASP A 82 22.55 -8.06 29.43
CA ASP A 82 23.28 -7.03 30.15
C ASP A 82 24.46 -7.67 30.93
N GLU A 83 25.69 -7.39 30.50
CA GLU A 83 26.92 -7.90 31.12
C GLU A 83 27.40 -7.07 32.33
N THR A 84 26.75 -5.94 32.63
CA THR A 84 27.27 -4.93 33.58
C THR A 84 27.48 -5.42 35.01
N SER A 85 26.93 -6.58 35.39
CA SER A 85 26.96 -7.10 36.77
C SER A 85 27.66 -8.44 36.95
N GLY A 86 28.34 -8.97 35.92
CA GLY A 86 28.98 -10.31 35.98
C GLY A 86 28.00 -11.48 36.10
N LYS A 87 26.71 -11.22 35.88
CA LYS A 87 25.64 -12.21 35.70
C LYS A 87 24.96 -11.90 34.38
N LEU A 88 24.86 -12.91 33.50
CA LEU A 88 24.02 -12.84 32.31
C LEU A 88 22.57 -12.59 32.75
N LYS A 89 22.08 -11.37 32.52
CA LYS A 89 20.68 -11.03 32.75
C LYS A 89 20.05 -10.68 31.41
N GLU A 90 19.12 -11.52 30.99
CA GLU A 90 18.30 -11.28 29.80
C GLU A 90 17.32 -10.13 30.07
N MET A 91 17.03 -9.34 29.03
CA MET A 91 16.02 -8.29 29.05
C MET A 91 15.29 -8.18 27.71
N TYR A 92 14.03 -7.75 27.75
CA TYR A 92 13.29 -7.42 26.54
C TYR A 92 13.59 -5.99 26.08
N SER A 93 13.91 -5.87 24.79
CA SER A 93 14.13 -4.61 24.09
C SER A 93 13.03 -4.36 23.06
N LEU A 94 12.46 -3.15 23.11
CA LEU A 94 11.42 -2.67 22.20
C LEU A 94 11.99 -1.73 21.12
N GLU A 95 13.31 -1.54 21.06
CA GLU A 95 13.93 -0.59 20.13
C GLU A 95 13.59 -0.93 18.67
N SER A 96 13.63 -2.22 18.32
CA SER A 96 13.28 -2.68 16.97
C SER A 96 11.83 -2.39 16.59
N LEU A 97 10.90 -2.41 17.55
CA LEU A 97 9.52 -2.00 17.31
C LEU A 97 9.44 -0.52 16.96
N TRP A 98 10.14 0.33 17.74
CA TRP A 98 10.13 1.78 17.53
C TRP A 98 10.75 2.16 16.19
N GLU A 99 11.86 1.53 15.81
CA GLU A 99 12.44 1.72 14.49
C GLU A 99 11.45 1.40 13.36
N LYS A 100 10.70 0.29 13.49
CA LYS A 100 9.73 -0.10 12.47
C LYS A 100 8.55 0.87 12.39
N ILE A 101 8.02 1.28 13.53
CA ILE A 101 6.95 2.29 13.61
C ILE A 101 7.43 3.64 13.07
N TYR A 102 8.70 3.99 13.23
CA TYR A 102 9.24 5.22 12.67
C TYR A 102 9.47 5.14 11.14
N LYS A 103 9.86 3.97 10.63
CA LYS A 103 10.15 3.74 9.20
C LYS A 103 8.91 3.40 8.35
N GLU A 104 7.85 2.86 8.93
CA GLU A 104 6.61 2.51 8.22
C GLU A 104 5.67 3.67 7.81
N PRO A 105 5.55 4.82 8.49
CA PRO A 105 4.73 5.94 8.01
C PRO A 105 5.20 6.41 6.63
N GLU A 106 6.50 6.31 6.33
CA GLU A 106 7.03 6.64 5.00
C GLU A 106 6.69 5.60 3.92
N LYS A 107 6.20 4.40 4.23
CA LYS A 107 5.91 3.36 3.21
C LYS A 107 4.42 3.19 2.92
N ILE A 108 3.56 3.53 3.88
CA ILE A 108 2.11 3.28 3.78
C ILE A 108 1.39 4.45 3.11
N GLU A 109 1.84 5.70 3.32
CA GLU A 109 1.31 6.87 2.57
C GLU A 109 1.97 7.00 1.19
N ASN A 110 3.27 6.70 1.06
CA ASN A 110 3.97 6.92 -0.21
C ASN A 110 3.63 5.93 -1.33
N LYS A 111 3.05 4.75 -1.09
CA LYS A 111 2.88 3.79 -2.20
C LYS A 111 1.72 4.15 -3.13
N GLU A 112 0.59 4.59 -2.57
CA GLU A 112 -0.55 5.05 -3.37
C GLU A 112 -0.27 6.46 -3.93
N GLU A 113 0.24 7.38 -3.12
CA GLU A 113 0.61 8.72 -3.60
C GLU A 113 1.72 8.68 -4.67
N ALA A 114 2.73 7.82 -4.54
CA ALA A 114 3.74 7.66 -5.59
C ALA A 114 3.18 7.00 -6.85
N GLN A 115 2.21 6.08 -6.73
CA GLN A 115 1.53 5.50 -7.88
C GLN A 115 0.66 6.52 -8.61
N ILE A 116 -0.03 7.38 -7.86
CA ILE A 116 -0.83 8.50 -8.38
C ILE A 116 0.08 9.53 -9.04
N GLY A 117 1.18 9.92 -8.39
CA GLY A 117 2.18 10.84 -8.95
C GLY A 117 2.85 10.30 -10.22
N GLU A 118 3.17 9.00 -10.25
CA GLU A 118 3.65 8.34 -11.46
C GLU A 118 2.58 8.32 -12.55
N MET A 119 1.30 8.17 -12.19
CA MET A 119 0.20 8.18 -13.15
C MET A 119 0.09 9.53 -13.83
N PHE A 120 0.11 10.62 -13.07
CA PHE A 120 0.13 11.96 -13.66
C PHE A 120 1.30 12.15 -14.63
N ARG A 121 2.53 11.77 -14.22
CA ARG A 121 3.70 11.85 -15.10
C ARG A 121 3.53 11.07 -16.41
N ARG A 122 2.92 9.89 -16.35
CA ARG A 122 2.67 9.07 -17.54
C ARG A 122 1.64 9.70 -18.47
N PHE A 123 0.58 10.27 -17.92
CA PHE A 123 -0.38 11.04 -18.72
C PHE A 123 0.34 12.23 -19.40
N GLU A 124 1.12 13.00 -18.66
CA GLU A 124 1.88 14.12 -19.24
C GLU A 124 2.84 13.68 -20.35
N GLN A 125 3.52 12.54 -20.16
CA GLN A 125 4.43 11.97 -21.14
C GLN A 125 3.71 11.56 -22.43
N GLU A 126 2.58 10.84 -22.33
CA GLU A 126 1.83 10.41 -23.51
C GLU A 126 1.17 11.60 -24.23
N PHE A 127 0.69 12.60 -23.49
CA PHE A 127 0.10 13.81 -24.06
C PHE A 127 1.15 14.81 -24.56
N GLY A 128 2.42 14.66 -24.18
CA GLY A 128 3.53 15.54 -24.55
C GLY A 128 3.44 16.95 -23.96
N ARG A 129 2.67 17.13 -22.87
CA ARG A 129 2.47 18.42 -22.20
C ARG A 129 2.03 18.21 -20.75
N PRO A 130 2.20 19.21 -19.87
CA PRO A 130 1.61 19.16 -18.54
C PRO A 130 0.08 19.07 -18.60
N LEU A 131 -0.50 18.42 -17.60
CA LEU A 131 -1.95 18.33 -17.44
C LEU A 131 -2.51 19.66 -16.94
N SER A 132 -3.68 20.02 -17.46
CA SER A 132 -4.44 21.15 -16.94
C SER A 132 -5.14 20.78 -15.62
N PRO A 133 -5.51 21.77 -14.78
CA PRO A 133 -6.23 21.52 -13.53
C PRO A 133 -7.50 20.68 -13.73
N PHE A 134 -8.27 20.94 -14.79
CA PHE A 134 -9.48 20.16 -15.10
C PHE A 134 -9.18 18.69 -15.49
N GLU A 135 -8.03 18.44 -16.12
CA GLU A 135 -7.62 17.07 -16.45
C GLU A 135 -7.16 16.32 -15.20
N ILE A 136 -6.48 17.01 -14.28
CA ILE A 136 -6.11 16.47 -12.97
C ILE A 136 -7.37 16.12 -12.17
N GLU A 137 -8.34 17.03 -12.10
CA GLU A 137 -9.64 16.78 -11.45
C GLU A 137 -10.35 15.55 -12.03
N ARG A 138 -10.32 15.40 -13.36
CA ARG A 138 -10.93 14.24 -14.01
C ARG A 138 -10.26 12.93 -13.63
N ILE A 139 -8.93 12.92 -13.60
CA ILE A 139 -8.19 11.74 -13.15
C ILE A 139 -8.49 11.42 -11.68
N ASN A 140 -8.59 12.44 -10.83
CA ASN A 140 -8.98 12.28 -9.44
C ASN A 140 -10.41 11.72 -9.31
N SER A 141 -11.37 12.18 -10.12
CA SER A 141 -12.73 11.63 -10.11
C SER A 141 -12.78 10.13 -10.43
N TRP A 142 -11.90 9.64 -11.32
CA TRP A 142 -11.80 8.20 -11.60
C TRP A 142 -11.34 7.39 -10.39
N ILE A 143 -10.45 7.95 -9.56
CA ILE A 143 -9.90 7.29 -8.38
C ILE A 143 -10.86 7.41 -7.20
N ASP A 144 -11.33 8.63 -6.94
CA ASP A 144 -12.01 8.97 -5.69
C ASP A 144 -13.52 8.71 -5.76
N GLU A 145 -14.16 9.06 -6.87
CA GLU A 145 -15.60 8.92 -7.05
C GLU A 145 -15.95 7.55 -7.64
N GLU A 146 -15.36 7.22 -8.79
CA GLU A 146 -15.65 5.99 -9.53
C GLU A 146 -14.91 4.75 -8.99
N LYS A 147 -13.95 4.95 -8.07
CA LYS A 147 -13.14 3.89 -7.45
C LYS A 147 -12.46 2.95 -8.45
N TYR A 148 -12.04 3.48 -9.59
CA TYR A 148 -11.24 2.71 -10.55
C TYR A 148 -9.84 2.46 -10.01
N SER A 149 -9.32 1.26 -10.24
CA SER A 149 -7.93 0.96 -9.89
C SER A 149 -6.98 1.72 -10.82
N ILE A 150 -5.87 2.20 -10.27
CA ILE A 150 -4.82 2.91 -11.02
C ILE A 150 -4.35 2.08 -12.23
N GLU A 151 -4.25 0.75 -12.06
CA GLU A 151 -3.92 -0.19 -13.13
C GLU A 151 -4.91 -0.17 -14.32
N LEU A 152 -6.20 -0.03 -14.03
CA LEU A 152 -7.25 0.03 -15.05
C LEU A 152 -7.18 1.34 -15.84
N ILE A 153 -6.96 2.46 -15.15
CA ILE A 153 -6.79 3.78 -15.77
C ILE A 153 -5.57 3.77 -16.70
N TYR A 154 -4.45 3.18 -16.27
CA TYR A 154 -3.28 3.00 -17.12
C TYR A 154 -3.54 2.14 -18.35
N ALA A 155 -4.29 1.05 -18.20
CA ALA A 155 -4.64 0.21 -19.33
C ALA A 155 -5.49 0.98 -20.36
N ALA A 156 -6.44 1.81 -19.90
CA ALA A 156 -7.26 2.64 -20.76
C ALA A 156 -6.45 3.74 -21.47
N LEU A 157 -5.49 4.37 -20.78
CA LEU A 157 -4.56 5.32 -21.39
C LEU A 157 -3.77 4.64 -22.53
N ARG A 158 -3.17 3.47 -22.28
CA ARG A 158 -2.41 2.72 -23.29
C ARG A 158 -3.27 2.35 -24.49
N GLU A 159 -4.51 1.93 -24.26
CA GLU A 159 -5.46 1.63 -25.32
C GLU A 159 -5.76 2.88 -26.19
N ALA A 160 -5.94 4.04 -25.57
CA ALA A 160 -6.15 5.30 -26.28
C ALA A 160 -4.94 5.69 -27.16
N VAL A 161 -3.72 5.46 -26.67
CA VAL A 161 -2.47 5.66 -27.42
C VAL A 161 -2.39 4.68 -28.61
N LEU A 162 -2.62 3.38 -28.38
CA LEU A 162 -2.61 2.34 -29.42
C LEU A 162 -3.61 2.63 -30.54
N MET A 163 -4.79 3.13 -30.17
CA MET A 163 -5.86 3.48 -31.11
C MET A 163 -5.64 4.85 -31.79
N SER A 164 -4.54 5.55 -31.46
CA SER A 164 -4.22 6.91 -31.92
C SER A 164 -5.37 7.89 -31.67
N LYS A 165 -6.10 7.71 -30.57
CA LYS A 165 -7.24 8.53 -30.14
C LYS A 165 -7.02 9.04 -28.72
N LEU A 166 -5.88 9.70 -28.51
CA LEU A 166 -5.46 10.19 -27.20
C LEU A 166 -6.26 11.45 -26.81
N ASN A 167 -7.35 11.25 -26.06
CA ASN A 167 -8.08 12.32 -25.39
C ASN A 167 -8.89 11.76 -24.21
N PHE A 168 -9.13 12.59 -23.19
CA PHE A 168 -9.82 12.19 -21.97
C PHE A 168 -11.24 11.66 -22.20
N ASN A 169 -11.99 12.20 -23.17
CA ASN A 169 -13.34 11.70 -23.49
C ASN A 169 -13.32 10.27 -24.06
N TYR A 170 -12.25 9.88 -24.75
CA TYR A 170 -12.08 8.54 -25.27
C TYR A 170 -11.67 7.57 -24.16
N ILE A 171 -10.76 7.98 -23.29
CA ILE A 171 -10.34 7.21 -22.11
C ILE A 171 -11.55 6.94 -21.19
N ASP A 172 -12.38 7.95 -20.94
CA ASP A 172 -13.65 7.80 -20.20
C ASP A 172 -14.53 6.70 -20.78
N ARG A 173 -14.73 6.69 -22.10
CA ARG A 173 -15.58 5.69 -22.75
C ARG A 173 -15.01 4.29 -22.63
N ILE A 174 -13.69 4.13 -22.71
CA ILE A 174 -13.02 2.85 -22.49
C ILE A 174 -13.29 2.37 -21.06
N LEU A 175 -13.08 3.23 -20.07
CA LEU A 175 -13.31 2.91 -18.65
C LEU A 175 -14.77 2.50 -18.40
N ILE A 176 -15.73 3.29 -18.89
CA ILE A 176 -17.16 3.00 -18.74
C ILE A 176 -17.54 1.66 -19.40
N ASP A 177 -17.03 1.38 -20.61
CA ASP A 177 -17.31 0.14 -21.32
C ASP A 177 -16.72 -1.08 -20.59
N TRP A 178 -15.50 -0.96 -20.07
CA TRP A 178 -14.85 -2.01 -19.30
C TRP A 178 -15.58 -2.31 -17.99
N VAL A 179 -15.99 -1.26 -17.25
CA VAL A 179 -16.76 -1.41 -16.02
C VAL A 179 -18.11 -2.07 -16.28
N LYS A 180 -18.81 -1.68 -17.35
CA LYS A 180 -20.07 -2.33 -17.78
C LYS A 180 -19.88 -3.81 -18.13
N LYS A 181 -18.73 -4.19 -18.67
CA LYS A 181 -18.36 -5.58 -18.98
C LYS A 181 -17.84 -6.36 -17.76
N GLY A 182 -17.85 -5.75 -16.57
CA GLY A 182 -17.36 -6.37 -15.34
C GLY A 182 -15.83 -6.50 -15.27
N VAL A 183 -15.10 -5.81 -16.14
CA VAL A 183 -13.64 -5.80 -16.17
C VAL A 183 -13.14 -4.98 -14.99
N ARG A 184 -12.59 -5.66 -13.98
CA ARG A 184 -12.04 -5.01 -12.77
C ARG A 184 -10.53 -5.19 -12.61
N SER A 185 -9.90 -5.99 -13.47
CA SER A 185 -8.47 -6.29 -13.41
C SER A 185 -7.77 -6.03 -14.74
N LEU A 186 -6.47 -5.72 -14.67
CA LEU A 186 -5.62 -5.47 -15.83
C LEU A 186 -5.54 -6.67 -16.78
N ALA A 187 -5.63 -7.90 -16.25
CA ALA A 187 -5.68 -9.12 -17.05
C ALA A 187 -6.94 -9.19 -17.93
N GLN A 188 -8.10 -8.87 -17.36
CA GLN A 188 -9.38 -8.84 -18.08
C GLN A 188 -9.45 -7.69 -19.09
N ALA A 189 -8.85 -6.54 -18.76
CA ALA A 189 -8.76 -5.40 -19.67
C ALA A 189 -7.98 -5.76 -20.95
N LYS A 190 -6.84 -6.43 -20.80
CA LYS A 190 -6.03 -6.91 -21.93
C LYS A 190 -6.80 -7.88 -22.85
N GLU A 191 -7.59 -8.79 -22.27
CA GLU A 191 -8.39 -9.75 -23.03
C GLU A 191 -9.55 -9.06 -23.77
N THR A 192 -10.17 -8.07 -23.13
CA THR A 192 -11.23 -7.25 -23.74
C THR A 192 -10.69 -6.38 -24.89
N SER A 193 -9.50 -5.80 -24.75
CA SER A 193 -8.82 -5.09 -25.84
C SER A 193 -8.52 -6.00 -27.04
N LYS A 194 -8.01 -7.22 -26.79
CA LYS A 194 -7.70 -8.18 -27.87
C LYS A 194 -8.94 -8.55 -28.68
N SER A 195 -10.02 -8.93 -28.00
CA SER A 195 -11.28 -9.27 -28.67
C SER A 195 -11.85 -8.08 -29.44
N PHE A 196 -11.75 -6.85 -28.92
CA PHE A 196 -12.18 -5.64 -29.63
C PHE A 196 -11.39 -5.40 -30.94
N HIS A 197 -10.06 -5.56 -30.91
CA HIS A 197 -9.24 -5.44 -32.12
C HIS A 197 -9.54 -6.53 -33.16
N GLU A 198 -9.82 -7.77 -32.73
CA GLU A 198 -10.18 -8.86 -33.63
C GLU A 198 -11.52 -8.61 -34.35
N HIS A 199 -12.52 -8.09 -33.63
CA HIS A 199 -13.82 -7.74 -34.22
C HIS A 199 -13.73 -6.54 -35.18
N LYS A 200 -12.84 -5.57 -34.89
CA LYS A 200 -12.64 -4.42 -35.78
C LYS A 200 -11.93 -4.79 -37.10
N ASN A 201 -11.03 -5.77 -37.07
CA ASN A 201 -10.34 -6.25 -38.26
C ASN A 201 -11.23 -7.10 -39.17
N THR A 202 -12.25 -7.79 -38.63
CA THR A 202 -13.20 -8.60 -39.42
C THR A 202 -14.28 -7.77 -40.13
N GLU A 203 -14.58 -6.56 -39.65
CA GLU A 203 -15.55 -5.64 -40.29
C GLU A 203 -14.93 -4.76 -41.40
N SER A 204 -13.60 -4.67 -41.51
CA SER A 204 -12.92 -3.91 -42.57
C SER A 204 -12.66 -4.75 -43.84
N LYS A 205 -13.70 -5.00 -44.65
CA LYS A 205 -13.56 -5.29 -46.10
C LYS A 205 -13.71 -4.00 -46.93
N PRO A 206 -12.91 -3.79 -48.00
CA PRO A 206 -12.69 -2.46 -48.56
C PRO A 206 -13.75 -2.03 -49.58
N SER A 207 -14.31 -0.82 -49.40
CA SER A 207 -14.94 -0.06 -50.49
C SER A 207 -13.88 0.77 -51.20
N GLN A 208 -13.84 0.65 -52.53
CA GLN A 208 -12.86 1.25 -53.45
C GLN A 208 -13.08 2.77 -53.63
N ASN A 209 -12.00 3.58 -53.56
CA ASN A 209 -11.41 4.35 -54.68
C ASN A 209 -10.66 5.64 -54.28
N LYS A 210 -9.37 5.67 -54.68
CA LYS A 210 -8.51 6.81 -55.10
C LYS A 210 -8.04 7.89 -54.09
N PRO A 211 -6.89 8.55 -54.35
CA PRO A 211 -5.60 8.01 -54.77
C PRO A 211 -4.44 8.46 -53.88
N ASN A 212 -3.37 7.67 -53.98
CA ASN A 212 -2.02 7.79 -53.46
C ASN A 212 -1.45 9.22 -53.31
N ARG A 213 -1.11 9.63 -52.07
CA ARG A 213 -0.02 10.60 -51.83
C ARG A 213 1.01 9.95 -50.91
N LYS A 214 2.22 9.83 -51.48
CA LYS A 214 3.40 9.16 -50.96
C LYS A 214 3.70 9.55 -49.50
N LYS A 215 3.87 8.54 -48.65
CA LYS A 215 4.57 8.66 -47.36
C LYS A 215 6.03 9.00 -47.64
N LEU A 216 6.48 10.20 -47.26
CA LEU A 216 7.90 10.47 -47.04
C LEU A 216 8.17 10.26 -45.55
N TYR A 217 8.78 9.12 -45.23
CA TYR A 217 9.57 8.95 -44.00
C TYR A 217 10.90 9.64 -44.26
N TYR A 218 11.22 10.70 -43.52
CA TYR A 218 12.61 11.16 -43.41
C TYR A 218 13.24 10.47 -42.19
N ASN A 219 14.20 9.62 -42.50
CA ASN A 219 15.14 8.98 -41.59
C ASN A 219 16.15 10.06 -41.17
N TRP A 220 16.22 10.44 -39.89
CA TRP A 220 17.16 11.45 -39.40
C TRP A 220 18.03 10.93 -38.24
N LEU A 221 18.52 9.71 -38.40
CA LEU A 221 19.66 9.19 -37.63
C LEU A 221 20.68 8.65 -38.62
N ASP A 222 21.27 9.59 -39.36
CA ASP A 222 22.63 9.50 -39.85
C ASP A 222 23.36 10.71 -39.24
N GLU A 223 24.38 10.38 -38.43
CA GLU A 223 25.35 11.20 -37.67
C GLU A 223 24.91 11.92 -36.38
#